data_AF-A0A835HV85-F1
#
_entry.id   AF-A0A835HV85-F1
#
_cell.length_a   1.000
_cell.length_b   1.000
_cell.length_c   1.000
_cell.angle_alpha   90.00
_cell.angle_beta   90.00
_cell.angle_gamma   90.00
#
_symmetry.space_group_name_H-M   'P 1'
#
loop_
_entity.id
_entity.type
_entity.pdbx_description
1 polymer ?
#
loop_
_entity_poly.entity_id
_entity_poly.type
_entity_poly.pdbx_seq_one_letter_code
_entity_poly.pdbx_strand_id
1 'polypeptide(L)'
;MMQILMRAISSPPFQNYQVWWSLSDSKYAGTGLLIKKCFRPKKVSFSLNQTVPSKHEADGRVILAEFESFRLLNTYVPNNGWKEDETSFQRRRKWDKRIHEFVTQSTDKPLIWCGDLNVSHQEIDVSHPDFFSSAKQNGYCPPNKEDCGQPGFTLNERKRFGTILSEGKLIDAYRFLHKEKDMDRGFSWSGNPVGKYRGKRMRIDYFITAEKLKDKIVSCEMHGQGIELEGFYGSDHCPVSLELSNFDICEN
;
A
#
# COMPACT_ATOMS: atom_id res chain seq x y z
N MET A 1 15.99 11.18 -20.65
CA MET A 1 15.21 10.85 -19.43
C MET A 1 16.11 10.40 -18.27
N MET A 2 17.01 9.43 -18.46
CA MET A 2 17.90 8.93 -17.40
C MET A 2 18.83 10.00 -16.80
N GLN A 3 19.43 10.88 -17.61
CA GLN A 3 20.28 11.97 -17.10
C GLN A 3 19.53 12.99 -16.22
N ILE A 4 18.26 13.26 -16.50
CA ILE A 4 17.43 14.19 -15.71
C ILE A 4 17.12 13.57 -14.34
N LEU A 5 16.71 12.29 -14.33
CA LEU A 5 16.48 11.54 -13.09
C LEU A 5 17.74 11.48 -12.24
N MET A 6 18.89 11.13 -12.85
CA MET A 6 20.17 11.04 -12.14
C MET A 6 20.59 12.38 -11.55
N ARG A 7 20.38 13.50 -12.25
CA ARG A 7 20.64 14.85 -11.70
C ARG A 7 19.71 15.17 -10.53
N ALA A 8 18.42 14.85 -10.63
CA ALA A 8 17.44 15.11 -9.58
C ALA A 8 17.80 14.35 -8.29
N ILE A 9 18.11 13.05 -8.39
CA ILE A 9 18.49 12.24 -7.22
C ILE A 9 19.87 12.60 -6.65
N SER A 10 20.74 13.19 -7.47
CA SER A 10 22.07 13.64 -7.04
C SER A 10 22.06 15.03 -6.39
N SER A 11 20.91 15.72 -6.39
CA SER A 11 20.77 17.07 -5.83
C SER A 11 20.10 17.02 -4.44
N PRO A 12 20.31 18.01 -3.56
CA PRO A 12 19.56 18.13 -2.31
C PRO A 12 18.03 18.18 -2.56
N PRO A 13 17.20 17.56 -1.70
CA PRO A 13 17.57 16.79 -0.51
C PRO A 13 17.96 15.32 -0.82
N PHE A 14 17.74 14.85 -2.05
CA PHE A 14 17.86 13.44 -2.42
C PHE A 14 19.30 12.91 -2.47
N GLN A 15 20.30 13.79 -2.56
CA GLN A 15 21.71 13.40 -2.49
C GLN A 15 22.07 12.59 -1.22
N ASN A 16 21.28 12.74 -0.15
CA ASN A 16 21.46 12.03 1.11
C ASN A 16 20.67 10.71 1.18
N TYR A 17 20.07 10.26 0.09
CA TYR A 17 19.29 9.03 0.00
C TYR A 17 19.97 8.01 -0.93
N GLN A 18 19.79 6.74 -0.61
CA GLN A 18 19.95 5.63 -1.54
C GLN A 18 18.57 5.32 -2.13
N VAL A 19 18.53 4.99 -3.43
CA VAL A 19 17.28 4.75 -4.15
C VAL A 19 17.31 3.36 -4.77
N TRP A 20 16.24 2.60 -4.54
CA TRP A 20 15.98 1.33 -5.19
C TRP A 20 14.73 1.43 -6.04
N TRP A 21 14.77 0.80 -7.21
CA TRP A 21 13.67 0.77 -8.15
C TRP A 21 13.31 -0.69 -8.44
N SER A 22 12.03 -1.01 -8.33
CA SER A 22 11.47 -2.25 -8.86
C SER A 22 10.63 -1.84 -10.07
N LEU A 23 11.19 -1.94 -11.27
CA LEU A 23 10.51 -1.49 -12.50
C LEU A 23 9.69 -2.63 -13.10
N SER A 24 8.54 -2.35 -13.69
CA SER A 24 7.82 -3.36 -14.46
C SER A 24 8.44 -3.51 -15.85
N ASP A 25 8.37 -4.73 -16.40
CA ASP A 25 8.65 -5.02 -17.81
C ASP A 25 7.63 -4.34 -18.75
N SER A 26 6.49 -3.89 -18.20
CA SER A 26 5.47 -3.13 -18.90
C SER A 26 5.55 -1.63 -18.59
N LYS A 27 4.81 -0.80 -19.33
CA LYS A 27 4.66 0.65 -19.04
C LYS A 27 3.74 0.95 -17.84
N TYR A 28 3.34 -0.07 -17.07
CA TYR A 28 2.41 0.05 -15.95
C TYR A 28 3.06 -0.47 -14.67
N ALA A 29 2.70 0.11 -13.52
CA ALA A 29 3.26 -0.20 -12.20
C ALA A 29 4.74 0.24 -12.05
N GLY A 30 5.50 -0.54 -11.28
CA GLY A 30 6.79 -0.14 -10.76
C GLY A 30 6.70 0.58 -9.41
N THR A 31 7.73 0.42 -8.59
CA THR A 31 7.84 1.02 -7.26
C THR A 31 9.25 1.56 -7.03
N GLY A 32 9.35 2.57 -6.16
CA GLY A 32 10.62 3.15 -5.72
C GLY A 32 10.71 3.14 -4.19
N LEU A 33 11.92 3.01 -3.66
CA LEU A 33 12.20 3.12 -2.23
C LEU A 33 13.40 4.03 -2.03
N LEU A 34 13.23 5.09 -1.24
CA LEU A 34 14.29 6.04 -0.88
C LEU A 34 14.61 5.90 0.60
N ILE A 35 15.86 5.56 0.92
CA ILE A 35 16.33 5.40 2.31
C ILE A 35 17.48 6.37 2.54
N LYS A 36 17.44 7.15 3.62
CA LYS A 36 18.58 8.04 3.97
C LYS A 36 19.85 7.20 4.14
N LYS A 37 20.98 7.68 3.59
CA LYS A 37 22.29 6.99 3.58
C LYS A 37 22.83 6.63 4.97
N CYS A 38 22.36 7.29 6.03
CA CYS A 38 22.70 6.94 7.41
C CYS A 38 22.08 5.61 7.86
N PHE A 39 20.97 5.18 7.24
CA PHE A 39 20.37 3.88 7.47
C PHE A 39 20.88 2.88 6.43
N ARG A 40 21.26 1.68 6.88
CA ARG A 40 21.84 0.65 6.02
C ARG A 40 21.00 -0.64 6.09
N PRO A 41 20.14 -0.91 5.09
CA PRO A 41 19.50 -2.22 5.01
C PRO A 41 20.57 -3.30 4.80
N LYS A 42 20.41 -4.45 5.45
CA LYS A 42 21.26 -5.64 5.28
C LYS A 42 21.04 -6.30 3.93
N LYS A 43 19.81 -6.26 3.44
CA LYS A 43 19.40 -6.87 2.19
C LYS A 43 18.24 -6.08 1.60
N VAL A 44 18.22 -5.93 0.28
CA VAL A 44 17.07 -5.44 -0.46
C VAL A 44 16.73 -6.46 -1.54
N SER A 45 15.48 -6.90 -1.60
CA SER A 45 14.96 -7.85 -2.58
C SER A 45 13.71 -7.31 -3.29
N PHE A 46 13.46 -7.78 -4.50
CA PHE A 46 12.37 -7.31 -5.35
C PHE A 46 11.30 -8.38 -5.58
N SER A 47 11.20 -9.33 -4.65
CA SER A 47 10.24 -10.43 -4.69
C SER A 47 9.77 -10.82 -3.29
N LEU A 48 8.53 -11.29 -3.20
CA LEU A 48 8.03 -11.96 -1.99
C LEU A 48 8.64 -13.36 -1.80
N ASN A 49 9.15 -13.99 -2.87
CA ASN A 49 9.76 -15.31 -2.78
C ASN A 49 11.19 -15.23 -2.23
N GLN A 50 11.34 -15.54 -0.95
CA GLN A 50 12.64 -15.47 -0.26
C GLN A 50 13.60 -16.62 -0.62
N THR A 51 13.15 -17.67 -1.31
CA THR A 51 14.02 -18.78 -1.74
C THR A 51 14.85 -18.44 -2.99
N VAL A 52 14.40 -17.46 -3.78
CA VAL A 52 15.12 -16.98 -4.99
C VAL A 52 15.19 -15.45 -4.97
N PRO A 53 15.87 -14.84 -3.98
CA PRO A 53 15.81 -13.40 -3.73
C PRO A 53 16.45 -12.54 -4.82
N SER A 54 17.29 -13.13 -5.69
CA SER A 54 17.86 -12.46 -6.86
C SER A 54 16.87 -12.29 -8.01
N LYS A 55 15.73 -13.00 -7.99
CA LYS A 55 14.73 -12.90 -9.03
C LYS A 55 13.89 -11.64 -8.81
N HIS A 56 14.10 -10.65 -9.67
CA HIS A 56 13.23 -9.50 -9.79
C HIS A 56 11.88 -9.94 -10.40
N GLU A 57 10.76 -9.44 -9.85
CA GLU A 57 9.43 -9.72 -10.37
C GLU A 57 9.06 -8.76 -11.51
N ALA A 58 8.68 -9.31 -12.67
CA ALA A 58 8.32 -8.57 -13.89
C ALA A 58 7.26 -7.47 -13.70
N ASP A 59 6.42 -7.54 -12.66
CA ASP A 59 5.40 -6.53 -12.38
C ASP A 59 5.95 -5.31 -11.60
N GLY A 60 7.16 -5.40 -11.02
CA GLY A 60 7.80 -4.28 -10.30
C GLY A 60 7.08 -3.84 -9.01
N ARG A 61 6.24 -4.70 -8.43
CA ARG A 61 5.28 -4.35 -7.35
C ARG A 61 5.80 -4.57 -5.94
N VAL A 62 7.05 -5.00 -5.77
CA VAL A 62 7.62 -5.38 -4.47
C VAL A 62 9.01 -4.77 -4.33
N ILE A 63 9.24 -4.12 -3.19
CA ILE A 63 10.57 -3.87 -2.63
C ILE A 63 10.52 -4.29 -1.16
N LEU A 64 11.37 -5.23 -0.78
CA LEU A 64 11.54 -5.65 0.61
C LEU A 64 12.95 -5.27 1.06
N ALA A 65 13.05 -4.35 2.01
CA ALA A 65 14.30 -3.95 2.65
C ALA A 65 14.37 -4.54 4.07
N GLU A 66 15.41 -5.30 4.35
CA GLU A 66 15.63 -5.92 5.66
C GLU A 66 16.67 -5.11 6.44
N PHE A 67 16.31 -4.63 7.62
CA PHE A 67 17.21 -3.97 8.56
C PHE A 67 17.63 -4.95 9.66
N GLU A 68 18.46 -4.48 10.59
CA GLU A 68 18.83 -5.28 11.76
C GLU A 68 17.59 -5.61 12.61
N SER A 69 16.76 -4.61 12.89
CA SER A 69 15.64 -4.71 13.85
C SER A 69 14.26 -4.93 13.23
N PHE A 70 14.06 -4.72 11.93
CA PHE A 70 12.76 -4.86 11.28
C PHE A 70 12.89 -5.11 9.77
N ARG A 71 11.76 -5.43 9.12
CA ARG A 71 11.64 -5.55 7.66
C ARG A 71 10.66 -4.50 7.16
N LEU A 72 11.01 -3.79 6.08
CA LEU A 72 10.14 -2.85 5.38
C LEU A 72 9.73 -3.44 4.03
N LEU A 73 8.45 -3.75 3.87
CA LEU A 73 7.86 -4.19 2.63
C LEU A 73 7.09 -3.04 2.00
N ASN A 74 7.55 -2.54 0.87
CA ASN A 74 6.80 -1.61 0.03
C ASN A 74 6.12 -2.39 -1.10
N THR A 75 4.82 -2.21 -1.28
CA THR A 75 4.08 -2.83 -2.37
C THR A 75 3.17 -1.88 -3.10
N TYR A 76 2.99 -2.12 -4.39
CA TYR A 76 1.87 -1.63 -5.17
C TYR A 76 0.99 -2.81 -5.58
N VAL A 77 -0.10 -3.05 -4.85
CA VAL A 77 -0.97 -4.22 -5.05
C VAL A 77 -1.74 -4.11 -6.36
N PRO A 78 -1.93 -5.19 -7.14
CA PRO A 78 -2.74 -5.15 -8.36
C PRO A 78 -4.19 -4.73 -8.07
N ASN A 79 -4.69 -3.71 -8.78
CA ASN A 79 -6.11 -3.39 -8.78
C ASN A 79 -6.90 -4.41 -9.63
N ASN A 80 -8.10 -4.79 -9.20
CA ASN A 80 -9.00 -5.70 -9.92
C ASN A 80 -9.50 -5.13 -11.25
N GLY A 81 -9.63 -3.81 -11.36
CA GLY A 81 -10.18 -3.15 -12.54
C GLY A 81 -11.63 -3.56 -12.84
N TRP A 82 -12.11 -3.16 -14.02
CA TRP A 82 -13.51 -3.28 -14.43
C TRP A 82 -13.71 -4.10 -15.71
N LYS A 83 -12.70 -4.89 -16.09
CA LYS A 83 -12.70 -5.62 -17.35
C LYS A 83 -12.88 -7.10 -17.11
N GLU A 84 -13.59 -7.72 -18.04
CA GLU A 84 -13.63 -9.16 -18.24
C GLU A 84 -12.32 -9.62 -18.89
N ASP A 85 -11.21 -9.50 -18.17
CA ASP A 85 -10.17 -10.49 -18.32
C ASP A 85 -10.26 -11.41 -17.10
N GLU A 86 -10.37 -12.72 -17.32
CA GLU A 86 -10.28 -13.67 -16.21
C GLU A 86 -8.95 -13.50 -15.45
N THR A 87 -7.97 -12.85 -16.08
CA THR A 87 -6.64 -12.61 -15.53
C THR A 87 -6.63 -11.58 -14.40
N SER A 88 -7.45 -10.51 -14.37
CA SER A 88 -7.28 -9.47 -13.35
C SER A 88 -7.73 -9.91 -11.96
N PHE A 89 -8.94 -10.46 -11.82
CA PHE A 89 -9.42 -11.02 -10.55
C PHE A 89 -8.54 -12.19 -10.09
N GLN A 90 -8.15 -13.09 -11.00
CA GLN A 90 -7.25 -14.19 -10.67
C GLN A 90 -5.86 -13.68 -10.25
N ARG A 91 -5.32 -12.67 -10.93
CA ARG A 91 -4.04 -12.03 -10.58
C ARG A 91 -4.10 -11.42 -9.18
N ARG A 92 -5.17 -10.69 -8.84
CA ARG A 92 -5.36 -10.15 -7.49
C ARG A 92 -5.49 -11.26 -6.45
N ARG A 93 -6.30 -12.30 -6.69
CA ARG A 93 -6.43 -13.44 -5.76
C ARG A 93 -5.09 -14.16 -5.55
N LYS A 94 -4.33 -14.38 -6.62
CA LYS A 94 -2.98 -14.96 -6.54
C LYS A 94 -2.04 -14.07 -5.75
N TRP A 95 -2.11 -12.75 -5.93
CA TRP A 95 -1.35 -11.78 -5.16
C TRP A 95 -1.70 -11.84 -3.67
N ASP A 96 -2.99 -11.77 -3.33
CA ASP A 96 -3.48 -11.82 -1.94
C ASP A 96 -3.02 -13.11 -1.24
N LYS A 97 -3.09 -14.26 -1.95
CA LYS A 97 -2.57 -15.54 -1.45
C LYS A 97 -1.06 -15.49 -1.17
N ARG A 98 -0.26 -14.91 -2.08
CA ARG A 98 1.19 -14.79 -1.90
C ARG A 98 1.56 -13.89 -0.72
N ILE A 99 0.83 -12.78 -0.54
CA ILE A 99 1.01 -11.90 0.61
C ILE A 99 0.62 -12.62 1.90
N HIS A 100 -0.51 -13.32 1.91
CA HIS A 100 -0.96 -14.12 3.04
C HIS A 100 0.10 -15.14 3.46
N GLU A 101 0.62 -15.93 2.51
CA GLU A 101 1.73 -16.87 2.73
C GLU A 101 3.00 -16.17 3.22
N PHE A 102 3.30 -14.95 2.76
CA PHE A 102 4.48 -14.20 3.19
C PHE A 102 4.34 -13.68 4.63
N VAL A 103 3.19 -13.13 5.01
CA VAL A 103 3.00 -12.52 6.34
C VAL A 103 2.76 -13.55 7.45
N THR A 104 2.32 -14.76 7.09
CA THR A 104 2.09 -15.86 8.05
C THR A 104 3.35 -16.69 8.30
N GLN A 105 4.42 -16.50 7.51
CA GLN A 105 5.71 -17.12 7.79
C GLN A 105 6.29 -16.58 9.09
N SER A 106 6.82 -17.49 9.93
CA SER A 106 7.50 -17.10 11.16
C SER A 106 8.81 -16.39 10.84
N THR A 107 8.96 -15.18 11.37
CA THR A 107 10.19 -14.38 11.31
C THR A 107 10.48 -13.76 12.68
N ASP A 108 11.76 -13.64 12.99
CA ASP A 108 12.29 -12.96 14.17
C ASP A 108 12.08 -11.43 14.09
N LYS A 109 12.13 -10.87 12.88
CA LYS A 109 12.05 -9.43 12.66
C LYS A 109 10.61 -8.96 12.42
N PRO A 110 10.11 -7.95 13.17
CA PRO A 110 8.79 -7.38 12.89
C PRO A 110 8.71 -6.75 11.50
N LEU A 111 7.54 -6.85 10.88
CA LEU A 111 7.24 -6.32 9.57
C LEU A 111 6.59 -4.93 9.67
N ILE A 112 7.02 -4.03 8.79
CA ILE A 112 6.29 -2.82 8.41
C ILE A 112 5.98 -2.98 6.91
N TRP A 113 4.71 -3.01 6.55
CA TRP A 113 4.22 -3.15 5.18
C TRP A 113 3.48 -1.89 4.75
N CYS A 114 3.93 -1.24 3.68
CA CYS A 114 3.36 0.00 3.20
C CYS A 114 3.15 0.05 1.68
N GLY A 115 2.45 1.09 1.24
CA GLY A 115 2.16 1.40 -0.15
C GLY A 115 0.67 1.39 -0.47
N ASP A 116 0.34 1.44 -1.75
CA ASP A 116 -1.03 1.31 -2.25
C ASP A 116 -1.43 -0.18 -2.25
N LEU A 117 -2.32 -0.53 -1.33
CA LEU A 117 -2.82 -1.89 -1.15
C LEU A 117 -4.09 -2.19 -1.95
N ASN A 118 -4.61 -1.20 -2.68
CA ASN A 118 -5.80 -1.31 -3.53
C ASN A 118 -6.97 -2.01 -2.81
N VAL A 119 -7.22 -1.62 -1.56
CA VAL A 119 -8.36 -2.08 -0.77
C VAL A 119 -8.70 -1.07 0.31
N SER A 120 -9.97 -0.72 0.47
CA SER A 120 -10.51 -0.02 1.63
C SER A 120 -11.20 -1.08 2.50
N HIS A 121 -10.64 -1.34 3.68
CA HIS A 121 -10.99 -2.51 4.48
C HIS A 121 -12.43 -2.47 5.01
N GLN A 122 -12.81 -1.34 5.62
CA GLN A 122 -14.09 -1.17 6.29
C GLN A 122 -14.92 -0.06 5.64
N GLU A 123 -16.22 0.01 5.92
CA GLU A 123 -17.08 1.05 5.33
C GLU A 123 -16.66 2.47 5.71
N ILE A 124 -16.02 2.61 6.88
CA ILE A 124 -15.44 3.86 7.36
C ILE A 124 -14.30 4.37 6.46
N ASP A 125 -13.69 3.47 5.68
CA ASP A 125 -12.54 3.75 4.82
C ASP A 125 -12.93 4.26 3.44
N VAL A 126 -14.23 4.46 3.19
CA VAL A 126 -14.73 5.11 1.99
C VAL A 126 -15.70 6.22 2.33
N SER A 127 -15.66 7.30 1.54
CA SER A 127 -16.56 8.45 1.72
C SER A 127 -18.04 8.08 1.50
N HIS A 128 -18.33 7.23 0.53
CA HIS A 128 -19.68 6.88 0.08
C HIS A 128 -19.86 5.37 -0.07
N PRO A 129 -20.07 4.63 1.04
CA PRO A 129 -20.09 3.16 1.03
C PRO A 129 -21.12 2.59 0.04
N ASP A 130 -22.34 3.13 0.00
CA ASP A 130 -23.37 2.64 -0.93
C ASP A 130 -22.95 2.77 -2.39
N PHE A 131 -22.39 3.92 -2.76
CA PHE A 131 -21.90 4.17 -4.11
C PHE A 131 -20.82 3.16 -4.50
N PHE A 132 -19.83 2.94 -3.64
CA PHE A 132 -18.73 2.03 -3.94
C PHE A 132 -19.18 0.56 -3.94
N SER A 133 -20.07 0.17 -3.02
CA SER A 133 -20.61 -1.20 -2.96
C SER A 133 -21.46 -1.56 -4.18
N SER A 134 -22.15 -0.59 -4.79
CA SER A 134 -23.01 -0.82 -5.96
C SER A 134 -22.42 -0.34 -7.28
N ALA A 135 -21.18 0.17 -7.28
CA ALA A 135 -20.59 0.76 -8.48
C ALA A 135 -20.51 -0.26 -9.62
N LYS A 136 -20.81 0.22 -10.83
CA LYS A 136 -20.65 -0.52 -12.08
C LYS A 136 -19.99 0.37 -13.13
N GLN A 137 -19.15 -0.23 -13.96
CA GLN A 137 -18.60 0.41 -15.15
C GLN A 137 -19.20 -0.24 -16.38
N ASN A 138 -19.84 0.55 -17.24
CA ASN A 138 -20.49 0.11 -18.48
C ASN A 138 -21.48 -1.06 -18.28
N GLY A 139 -22.18 -1.10 -17.14
CA GLY A 139 -23.12 -2.17 -16.82
C GLY A 139 -22.49 -3.53 -16.46
N TYR A 140 -21.15 -3.64 -16.47
CA TYR A 140 -20.45 -4.87 -16.13
C TYR A 140 -20.77 -5.33 -14.71
N CYS A 141 -21.00 -6.64 -14.58
CA CYS A 141 -21.24 -7.33 -13.33
C CYS A 141 -20.38 -8.60 -13.33
N PRO A 142 -19.41 -8.73 -12.40
CA PRO A 142 -18.62 -9.94 -12.29
C PRO A 142 -19.48 -11.20 -12.08
N PRO A 143 -19.03 -12.39 -12.53
CA PRO A 143 -19.76 -13.63 -12.30
C PRO A 143 -19.99 -13.95 -10.82
N ASN A 144 -19.03 -13.59 -9.95
CA ASN A 144 -19.17 -13.74 -8.51
C ASN A 144 -19.76 -12.46 -7.90
N LYS A 145 -20.91 -12.58 -7.25
CA LYS A 145 -21.61 -11.47 -6.59
C LYS A 145 -20.75 -10.72 -5.56
N GLU A 146 -19.82 -11.40 -4.89
CA GLU A 146 -18.93 -10.79 -3.90
C GLU A 146 -17.81 -9.95 -4.53
N ASP A 147 -17.58 -10.08 -5.85
CA ASP A 147 -16.69 -9.23 -6.63
C ASP A 147 -17.40 -8.01 -7.24
N CYS A 148 -18.72 -7.89 -7.07
CA CYS A 148 -19.47 -6.72 -7.51
C CYS A 148 -19.12 -5.47 -6.69
N GLY A 149 -19.20 -4.31 -7.33
CA GLY A 149 -18.87 -3.02 -6.72
C GLY A 149 -17.54 -2.48 -7.25
N GLN A 150 -17.08 -1.41 -6.62
CA GLN A 150 -15.82 -0.73 -6.93
C GLN A 150 -14.63 -1.66 -6.62
N PRO A 151 -13.71 -1.88 -7.58
CA PRO A 151 -12.39 -2.46 -7.32
C PRO A 151 -11.65 -1.71 -6.22
N GLY A 152 -11.19 -2.45 -5.22
CA GLY A 152 -10.67 -1.91 -3.97
C GLY A 152 -11.72 -1.77 -2.87
N PHE A 153 -13.00 -2.07 -3.10
CA PHE A 153 -14.03 -2.08 -2.05
C PHE A 153 -15.01 -3.24 -2.18
N THR A 154 -14.71 -4.23 -3.03
CA THR A 154 -15.54 -5.43 -3.15
C THR A 154 -15.54 -6.22 -1.84
N LEU A 155 -16.64 -6.92 -1.54
CA LEU A 155 -16.74 -7.75 -0.33
C LEU A 155 -15.61 -8.78 -0.26
N ASN A 156 -15.24 -9.34 -1.41
CA ASN A 156 -14.19 -10.35 -1.54
C ASN A 156 -12.79 -9.80 -1.22
N GLU A 157 -12.43 -8.62 -1.74
CA GLU A 157 -11.15 -7.97 -1.40
C GLU A 157 -11.08 -7.64 0.09
N ARG A 158 -12.15 -7.09 0.65
CA ARG A 158 -12.25 -6.73 2.07
C ARG A 158 -12.08 -7.94 2.98
N LYS A 159 -12.78 -9.05 2.68
CA LYS A 159 -12.65 -10.31 3.43
C LYS A 159 -11.22 -10.85 3.40
N ARG A 160 -10.61 -10.95 2.22
CA ARG A 160 -9.23 -11.46 2.09
C ARG A 160 -8.22 -10.56 2.81
N PHE A 161 -8.37 -9.25 2.70
CA PHE A 161 -7.50 -8.32 3.42
C PHE A 161 -7.65 -8.46 4.94
N GLY A 162 -8.88 -8.58 5.45
CA GLY A 162 -9.14 -8.87 6.86
C GLY A 162 -8.49 -10.17 7.34
N THR A 163 -8.59 -11.25 6.54
CA THR A 163 -7.91 -12.53 6.83
C THR A 163 -6.38 -12.36 6.87
N ILE A 164 -5.79 -11.66 5.89
CA ILE A 164 -4.34 -11.37 5.85
C ILE A 164 -3.89 -10.65 7.12
N LEU A 165 -4.62 -9.61 7.53
CA LEU A 165 -4.26 -8.86 8.74
C LEU A 165 -4.39 -9.71 10.01
N SER A 166 -5.50 -10.43 10.15
CA SER A 166 -5.79 -11.26 11.31
C SER A 166 -4.76 -12.39 11.47
N GLU A 167 -4.55 -13.19 10.42
CA GLU A 167 -3.68 -14.36 10.48
C GLU A 167 -2.19 -13.99 10.48
N GLY A 168 -1.82 -12.87 9.85
CA GLY A 168 -0.46 -12.32 9.91
C GLY A 168 -0.14 -11.59 11.21
N LYS A 169 -1.10 -11.45 12.14
CA LYS A 169 -0.98 -10.64 13.37
C LYS A 169 -0.49 -9.22 13.07
N LEU A 170 -1.21 -8.57 12.16
CA LEU A 170 -0.87 -7.25 11.65
C LEU A 170 -1.89 -6.20 12.10
N ILE A 171 -1.40 -4.98 12.30
CA ILE A 171 -2.16 -3.81 12.73
C ILE A 171 -2.12 -2.77 11.62
N ASP A 172 -3.30 -2.32 11.19
CA ASP A 172 -3.46 -1.09 10.41
C ASP A 172 -3.16 0.12 11.33
N ALA A 173 -2.01 0.76 11.15
CA ALA A 173 -1.54 1.81 12.03
C ALA A 173 -2.47 3.03 12.05
N TYR A 174 -3.07 3.38 10.91
CA TYR A 174 -4.01 4.50 10.82
C TYR A 174 -5.26 4.19 11.65
N ARG A 175 -5.89 3.03 11.45
CA ARG A 175 -7.08 2.64 12.24
C ARG A 175 -6.77 2.24 13.67
N PHE A 176 -5.50 1.98 13.99
CA PHE A 176 -5.08 1.82 15.37
C PHE A 176 -5.25 3.13 16.16
N LEU A 177 -4.88 4.26 15.57
CA LEU A 177 -4.94 5.59 16.18
C LEU A 177 -6.28 6.32 15.94
N HIS A 178 -6.81 6.24 14.72
CA HIS A 178 -8.00 6.98 14.28
C HIS A 178 -9.20 6.05 14.15
N LYS A 179 -9.94 5.85 15.25
CA LYS A 179 -11.11 4.94 15.30
C LYS A 179 -12.33 5.47 14.57
N GLU A 180 -12.46 6.78 14.48
CA GLU A 180 -13.61 7.46 13.91
C GLU A 180 -13.40 7.83 12.44
N LYS A 181 -14.51 8.16 11.78
CA LYS A 181 -14.49 8.56 10.37
C LYS A 181 -14.10 10.03 10.29
N ASP A 182 -12.98 10.29 9.63
CA ASP A 182 -12.60 11.65 9.26
C ASP A 182 -12.95 11.87 7.78
N MET A 183 -13.96 12.70 7.52
CA MET A 183 -14.40 13.02 6.16
C MET A 183 -13.47 13.99 5.44
N ASP A 184 -12.64 14.72 6.18
CA ASP A 184 -11.71 15.69 5.62
C ASP A 184 -10.40 15.01 5.21
N ARG A 185 -9.79 14.25 6.15
CA ARG A 185 -8.43 13.68 6.01
C ARG A 185 -8.37 12.16 5.97
N GLY A 186 -9.46 11.45 6.22
CA GLY A 186 -9.44 9.99 6.39
C GLY A 186 -9.25 9.14 5.13
N PHE A 187 -8.82 9.72 4.01
CA PHE A 187 -8.73 9.05 2.72
C PHE A 187 -7.41 9.38 2.01
N SER A 188 -6.83 8.36 1.37
CA SER A 188 -5.56 8.49 0.66
C SER A 188 -5.73 8.68 -0.84
N TRP A 189 -6.87 8.27 -1.41
CA TRP A 189 -7.20 8.41 -2.82
C TRP A 189 -8.48 9.23 -3.02
N SER A 190 -8.50 10.05 -4.06
CA SER A 190 -9.70 10.75 -4.49
C SER A 190 -9.97 10.53 -5.97
N GLY A 191 -11.25 10.25 -6.27
CA GLY A 191 -11.73 10.17 -7.63
C GLY A 191 -11.67 11.50 -8.37
N ASN A 192 -11.78 11.40 -9.70
CA ASN A 192 -11.70 12.55 -10.60
C ASN A 192 -12.62 13.70 -10.13
N PRO A 193 -12.15 14.95 -10.12
CA PRO A 193 -12.94 16.10 -9.66
C PRO A 193 -14.18 16.37 -10.53
N VAL A 194 -14.29 15.72 -11.69
CA VAL A 194 -15.43 15.82 -12.61
C VAL A 194 -16.11 14.46 -12.78
N GLY A 195 -17.43 14.49 -12.95
CA GLY A 195 -18.25 13.31 -13.23
C GLY A 195 -18.64 12.53 -11.96
N LYS A 196 -18.99 11.25 -12.14
CA LYS A 196 -19.62 10.44 -11.09
C LYS A 196 -18.75 10.17 -9.86
N TYR A 197 -17.44 10.37 -9.98
CA TYR A 197 -16.48 10.17 -8.89
C TYR A 197 -16.11 11.46 -8.15
N ARG A 198 -16.70 12.61 -8.51
CA ARG A 198 -16.46 13.88 -7.81
C ARG A 198 -16.82 13.75 -6.33
N GLY A 199 -15.85 14.06 -5.46
CA GLY A 199 -15.99 13.95 -4.00
C GLY A 199 -16.01 12.51 -3.47
N LYS A 200 -15.80 11.50 -4.33
CA LYS A 200 -15.72 10.10 -3.94
C LYS A 200 -14.27 9.74 -3.64
N ARG A 201 -14.03 9.29 -2.42
CA ARG A 201 -12.72 9.02 -1.82
C ARG A 201 -12.64 7.66 -1.17
N MET A 202 -11.44 7.09 -1.18
CA MET A 202 -11.12 5.78 -0.62
C MET A 202 -9.79 5.88 0.15
N ARG A 203 -9.66 5.12 1.24
CA ARG A 203 -8.39 4.89 1.92
C ARG A 203 -7.83 3.56 1.44
N ILE A 204 -6.81 3.61 0.58
CA ILE A 204 -6.20 2.44 -0.05
C ILE A 204 -4.68 2.37 0.14
N ASP A 205 -4.08 3.40 0.73
CA ASP A 205 -2.67 3.47 1.08
C ASP A 205 -2.51 3.26 2.59
N TYR A 206 -1.54 2.42 2.97
CA TYR A 206 -1.42 1.95 4.34
C TYR A 206 0.01 2.01 4.86
N PHE A 207 0.10 2.09 6.19
CA PHE A 207 1.14 1.43 6.95
C PHE A 207 0.49 0.35 7.80
N ILE A 208 0.84 -0.90 7.49
CA ILE A 208 0.50 -2.09 8.25
C ILE A 208 1.74 -2.50 9.05
N THR A 209 1.60 -2.74 10.34
CA THR A 209 2.72 -3.07 11.23
C THR A 209 2.48 -4.43 11.88
N ALA A 210 3.53 -5.17 12.19
CA ALA A 210 3.41 -6.35 13.04
C ALA A 210 2.89 -5.95 14.43
N GLU A 211 2.04 -6.77 15.04
CA GLU A 211 1.47 -6.50 16.36
C GLU A 211 2.53 -6.21 17.44
N LYS A 212 3.73 -6.79 17.31
CA LYS A 212 4.90 -6.50 18.18
C LYS A 212 5.34 -5.02 18.17
N LEU A 213 4.96 -4.24 17.16
CA LEU A 213 5.29 -2.82 17.05
C LEU A 213 4.17 -1.90 17.55
N LYS A 214 3.03 -2.45 18.02
CA LYS A 214 1.84 -1.70 18.42
C LYS A 214 2.15 -0.53 19.35
N ASP A 215 2.86 -0.78 20.43
CA ASP A 215 3.17 0.22 21.47
C ASP A 215 4.26 1.21 21.02
N LYS A 216 4.86 0.98 19.85
CA LYS A 216 5.83 1.89 19.24
C LYS A 216 5.16 2.84 18.24
N ILE A 217 3.89 2.65 17.86
CA ILE A 217 3.17 3.53 16.92
C ILE A 217 2.87 4.87 17.61
N VAL A 218 3.47 5.96 17.10
CA VAL A 218 3.30 7.32 17.64
C VAL A 218 2.25 8.08 16.86
N SER A 219 2.38 8.12 15.53
CA SER A 219 1.44 8.80 14.64
C SER A 219 1.33 8.05 13.31
N CYS A 220 0.17 8.13 12.65
CA CYS A 220 0.00 7.65 11.29
C CYS A 220 -1.01 8.53 10.58
N GLU A 221 -0.54 9.38 9.67
CA GLU A 221 -1.31 10.52 9.17
C GLU A 221 -1.47 10.48 7.66
N MET A 222 -2.65 10.91 7.21
CA MET A 222 -2.93 11.19 5.80
C MET A 222 -2.63 12.67 5.55
N HIS A 223 -1.88 12.96 4.48
CA HIS A 223 -1.45 14.33 4.18
C HIS A 223 -2.32 15.03 3.13
N GLY A 224 -3.42 14.39 2.70
CA GLY A 224 -4.41 14.95 1.80
C GLY A 224 -5.67 15.36 2.55
N GLN A 225 -6.31 16.46 2.13
CA GLN A 225 -7.55 16.93 2.75
C GLN A 225 -8.50 17.60 1.74
N GLY A 226 -9.80 17.66 2.10
CA GLY A 226 -10.82 18.50 1.44
C GLY A 226 -11.09 18.21 -0.04
N ILE A 227 -12.32 18.37 -0.53
CA ILE A 227 -12.69 18.01 -1.92
C ILE A 227 -11.81 18.66 -3.01
N GLU A 228 -11.12 19.74 -2.68
CA GLU A 228 -10.18 20.50 -3.51
C GLU A 228 -8.79 19.83 -3.68
N LEU A 229 -8.56 18.66 -3.07
CA LEU A 229 -7.34 17.85 -3.21
C LEU A 229 -6.07 18.54 -2.72
N GLU A 230 -6.16 19.29 -1.62
CA GLU A 230 -4.98 19.84 -0.98
C GLU A 230 -4.09 18.69 -0.46
N GLY A 231 -2.77 18.77 -0.72
CA GLY A 231 -1.80 17.75 -0.29
C GLY A 231 -1.67 16.52 -1.18
N PHE A 232 -2.33 16.49 -2.35
CA PHE A 232 -2.22 15.39 -3.33
C PHE A 232 -1.06 15.55 -4.34
N TYR A 233 -0.45 16.74 -4.41
CA TYR A 233 0.80 17.01 -5.14
C TYR A 233 0.85 16.50 -6.60
N GLY A 234 -0.27 16.59 -7.33
CA GLY A 234 -0.36 16.18 -8.74
C GLY A 234 -0.63 14.69 -8.97
N SER A 235 -0.82 13.92 -7.89
CA SER A 235 -1.33 12.55 -7.89
C SER A 235 -2.83 12.55 -7.53
N ASP A 236 -3.55 11.47 -7.82
CA ASP A 236 -4.88 11.20 -7.25
C ASP A 236 -4.80 10.50 -5.88
N HIS A 237 -3.58 10.19 -5.43
CA HIS A 237 -3.24 9.77 -4.07
C HIS A 237 -2.48 10.85 -3.29
N CYS A 238 -2.70 10.97 -1.98
CA CYS A 238 -1.90 11.80 -1.08
C CYS A 238 -0.84 10.97 -0.33
N PRO A 239 0.23 11.60 0.17
CA PRO A 239 1.19 10.93 1.05
C PRO A 239 0.54 10.41 2.34
N VAL A 240 1.08 9.31 2.86
CA VAL A 240 0.79 8.78 4.19
C VAL A 240 2.10 8.73 4.97
N SER A 241 2.09 9.08 6.26
CA SER A 241 3.24 8.92 7.14
C SER A 241 2.96 7.94 8.26
N LEU A 242 4.02 7.30 8.75
CA LEU A 242 4.04 6.56 10.01
C LEU A 242 5.25 7.06 10.81
N GLU A 243 5.02 7.41 12.07
CA GLU A 243 6.06 7.68 13.04
C GLU A 243 6.08 6.55 14.08
N LEU A 244 7.26 5.98 14.30
CA LEU A 244 7.50 5.02 15.37
C LEU A 244 8.41 5.68 16.41
N SER A 245 8.13 5.43 17.69
CA SER A 245 9.03 5.78 18.78
C SER A 245 10.35 5.00 18.65
N ASN A 246 11.39 5.49 19.32
CA ASN A 246 12.71 4.87 19.26
C ASN A 246 12.64 3.39 19.66
N PHE A 247 13.32 2.56 18.89
CA PHE A 247 13.68 1.22 19.34
C PHE A 247 14.69 1.42 20.46
N ASP A 248 14.40 0.85 21.63
CA ASP A 248 15.38 0.83 22.71
C ASP A 248 16.57 0.04 22.18
N ILE A 249 17.64 0.76 21.82
CA ILE A 249 18.93 0.15 21.63
C ILE A 249 19.35 -0.20 23.04
N CYS A 250 19.22 -1.47 23.43
CA CYS A 250 19.97 -1.94 24.59
C CYS A 250 21.44 -1.71 24.25
N GLU A 251 21.99 -0.59 24.72
CA GLU A 251 23.42 -0.39 24.83
C GLU A 251 23.93 -1.51 25.75
N ASN A 252 24.57 -2.51 25.16
CA ASN A 252 25.48 -3.41 25.87
C ASN A 252 26.89 -2.87 25.66
#